data_AF-W9AF24-F1
#
_entry.id   AF-W9AF24-F1
#
_cell.length_a   1.000
_cell.length_b   1.000
_cell.length_c   1.000
_cell.angle_alpha   90.00
_cell.angle_beta   90.00
_cell.angle_gamma   90.00
#
_symmetry.space_group_name_H-M   'P 1'
#
loop_
_entity.id
_entity.type
_entity.pdbx_description
1 polymer ?
#
loop_
_entity_poly.entity_id
_entity_poly.type
_entity_poly.pdbx_seq_one_letter_code
_entity_poly.pdbx_strand_id
1 'polypeptide(L)' 'MALNKVVDTFKDKVDVINELKQELGLRTSFRAVTYVYDGMSPGYSFPFNVMKFLISINTATEIDEYVYGFVEENIDD' A
#
# COMPACT_ATOMS: atom_id res chain seq x y z
N MET A 1 4.90 -11.73 2.85
CA MET A 1 4.78 -10.27 2.56
C MET A 1 4.51 -9.52 3.85
N ALA A 2 5.09 -8.33 4.04
CA ALA A 2 4.90 -7.52 5.26
C ALA A 2 3.41 -7.23 5.55
N LEU A 3 2.62 -7.03 4.50
CA LEU A 3 1.19 -6.74 4.61
C LEU A 3 0.36 -7.87 5.22
N ASN A 4 0.68 -9.14 4.94
CA ASN A 4 0.01 -10.27 5.59
C ASN A 4 0.27 -10.29 7.10
N LYS A 5 1.47 -9.90 7.54
CA LYS A 5 1.78 -9.81 8.97
C LYS A 5 0.95 -8.72 9.67
N VAL A 6 0.73 -7.59 8.99
CA VAL A 6 -0.16 -6.52 9.48
C VAL A 6 -1.58 -7.06 9.65
N VAL A 7 -2.11 -7.69 8.60
CA VAL A 7 -3.46 -8.29 8.65
C VAL A 7 -3.56 -9.31 9.77
N ASP A 8 -2.63 -10.25 9.89
CA ASP A 8 -2.68 -11.28 10.94
C ASP A 8 -2.60 -10.71 12.35
N THR A 9 -1.94 -9.57 12.53
CA THR A 9 -1.81 -8.89 13.83
C THR A 9 -3.09 -8.14 14.23
N PHE A 10 -3.74 -7.51 13.24
CA PHE A 10 -4.81 -6.52 13.47
C PHE A 10 -6.20 -6.96 13.01
N LYS A 11 -6.35 -8.09 12.31
CA LYS A 11 -7.64 -8.57 11.78
C LYS A 11 -8.74 -8.71 12.84
N ASP A 12 -8.37 -9.06 14.07
CA ASP A 12 -9.32 -9.23 15.19
C ASP A 12 -9.51 -7.93 16.01
N LYS A 13 -8.92 -6.81 15.56
CA LYS A 13 -8.94 -5.50 16.25
C LYS A 13 -9.65 -4.41 15.44
N VAL A 14 -10.42 -4.81 14.43
CA VAL A 14 -11.11 -3.89 13.52
C VAL A 14 -12.01 -2.92 14.27
N ASP A 15 -12.76 -3.41 15.25
CA ASP A 15 -13.70 -2.58 16.03
C ASP A 15 -12.94 -1.52 16.84
N VAL A 16 -11.87 -1.91 17.53
CA VAL A 16 -11.01 -0.99 18.30
C VAL A 16 -10.38 0.07 17.38
N ILE A 17 -9.92 -0.33 16.20
CA ILE A 17 -9.35 0.62 15.22
C ILE A 17 -10.41 1.63 14.79
N ASN A 18 -11.63 1.17 14.48
CA ASN A 18 -12.70 2.04 14.03
C ASN A 18 -13.21 2.97 15.14
N GLU A 19 -13.28 2.51 16.38
CA GLU A 19 -13.62 3.32 17.56
C GLU A 19 -12.58 4.44 17.75
N LEU A 20 -11.29 4.09 17.78
CA LEU A 20 -10.21 5.08 17.89
C LEU A 20 -10.23 6.10 16.74
N LYS A 21 -10.52 5.65 15.52
CA LYS A 21 -10.65 6.54 14.37
C LYS A 21 -11.79 7.53 14.55
N GLN A 22 -12.92 7.08 15.09
CA GLN A 22 -14.07 7.94 15.32
C GLN A 22 -13.81 8.94 16.45
N GLU A 23 -13.30 8.48 17.58
CA GLU A 23 -13.02 9.33 18.75
C GLU A 23 -11.99 10.42 18.45
N LEU A 24 -10.94 10.05 17.71
CA LEU A 24 -9.81 10.94 17.43
C LEU A 24 -9.95 11.67 16.08
N GLY A 25 -11.02 11.42 15.32
CA GLY A 25 -11.22 11.99 13.99
C GLY A 25 -10.14 11.58 12.97
N LEU A 26 -9.57 10.38 13.13
CA LEU A 26 -8.45 9.90 12.31
C LEU A 26 -8.93 9.26 11.00
N ARG A 27 -8.06 9.35 10.00
CA ARG A 27 -8.17 8.59 8.75
C ARG A 27 -6.99 7.64 8.64
N THR A 28 -7.24 6.47 8.08
CA THR A 28 -6.22 5.46 7.84
C THR A 28 -5.94 5.39 6.35
N SER A 29 -4.65 5.24 6.01
CA SER A 29 -4.18 4.99 4.65
C SER A 29 -3.19 3.84 4.65
N PHE A 30 -3.25 3.06 3.59
CA PHE A 30 -2.24 2.09 3.22
C PHE A 30 -1.57 2.60 1.95
N ARG A 31 -0.25 2.81 2.02
CA ARG A 31 0.54 3.25 0.87
C ARG A 31 1.59 2.20 0.54
N ALA A 32 1.53 1.66 -0.67
CA ALA A 32 2.61 0.90 -1.25
C ALA A 32 3.53 1.85 -1.99
N VAL A 33 4.82 1.84 -1.63
CA VAL A 33 5.84 2.61 -2.35
C VAL A 33 6.68 1.65 -3.16
N THR A 34 6.69 1.84 -4.48
CA THR A 34 7.35 0.96 -5.44
C THR A 34 8.22 1.74 -6.41
N TYR A 35 9.03 1.01 -7.18
CA TYR A 35 9.94 1.59 -8.15
C TYR A 35 9.59 1.09 -9.55
N VAL A 36 9.65 2.01 -10.51
CA VAL A 36 9.62 1.69 -11.95
C VAL A 36 11.05 1.49 -12.41
N TYR A 37 11.34 0.34 -13.00
CA TYR A 37 12.64 -0.01 -13.57
C TYR A 37 12.48 -0.15 -15.08
N ASP A 38 13.37 0.48 -15.86
CA ASP A 38 13.36 0.45 -17.33
C ASP A 38 12.01 0.82 -17.95
N GLY A 39 11.27 1.75 -17.31
CA GLY A 39 9.93 2.15 -17.75
C GLY A 39 8.82 1.12 -17.48
N MET A 40 9.11 0.02 -16.80
CA MET A 40 8.16 -1.04 -16.46
C MET A 40 7.70 -0.92 -15.00
N SER A 41 6.39 -0.71 -14.78
CA SER A 41 5.80 -0.77 -13.45
C SER A 41 5.64 -2.23 -12.99
N PRO A 42 5.82 -2.51 -11.69
CA PRO A 42 5.49 -3.80 -11.11
C PRO A 42 4.01 -4.16 -11.27
N GLY A 43 3.71 -5.46 -11.39
CA GLY A 43 2.34 -5.96 -11.27
C GLY A 43 1.86 -5.91 -9.81
N TYR A 44 0.72 -5.27 -9.57
CA TYR A 44 0.12 -5.17 -8.25
C TYR A 44 -1.01 -6.17 -8.05
N SER A 45 -0.99 -6.88 -6.92
CA SER A 45 -2.12 -7.67 -6.47
C SER A 45 -2.25 -7.61 -4.96
N PHE A 46 -3.49 -7.44 -4.49
CA PHE A 46 -3.81 -7.57 -3.08
C PHE A 46 -4.50 -8.91 -2.83
N PRO A 47 -3.93 -9.76 -1.96
CA PRO A 47 -4.62 -10.95 -1.50
C PRO A 47 -6.00 -10.61 -0.92
N PHE A 48 -6.97 -11.50 -1.10
CA PHE A 48 -8.35 -11.24 -0.71
C PHE A 48 -8.53 -10.93 0.80
N ASN A 49 -7.77 -11.63 1.66
CA ASN A 49 -7.76 -11.37 3.10
C ASN A 49 -7.24 -9.97 3.44
N VAL A 50 -6.25 -9.47 2.69
CA VAL A 50 -5.73 -8.12 2.82
C VAL A 50 -6.79 -7.10 2.42
N MET A 51 -7.43 -7.28 1.26
CA MET A 51 -8.49 -6.37 0.82
C MET A 51 -9.66 -6.31 1.80
N LYS A 52 -10.10 -7.46 2.31
CA LYS A 52 -11.15 -7.52 3.34
C LYS A 52 -10.79 -6.69 4.57
N PHE A 53 -9.56 -6.81 5.05
CA PHE A 53 -9.10 -6.04 6.19
C PHE A 53 -9.05 -4.54 5.90
N LEU A 54 -8.46 -4.12 4.77
CA LEU A 54 -8.38 -2.69 4.42
C LEU A 54 -9.77 -2.03 4.32
N ILE A 55 -10.74 -2.76 3.75
CA ILE A 55 -12.15 -2.32 3.68
C ILE A 55 -12.77 -2.23 5.08
N SER A 56 -12.55 -3.23 5.94
CA SER A 56 -13.20 -3.29 7.26
C SER A 56 -12.77 -2.15 8.19
N ILE A 57 -11.57 -1.61 7.98
CA ILE A 57 -11.10 -0.41 8.69
C ILE A 57 -11.22 0.86 7.86
N ASN A 58 -12.04 0.89 6.80
CA ASN A 58 -12.27 2.05 5.92
C ASN A 58 -10.98 2.83 5.59
N THR A 59 -10.01 2.12 5.01
CA THR A 59 -8.65 2.61 4.75
C THR A 59 -8.48 2.95 3.27
N ALA A 60 -7.95 4.15 2.99
CA ALA A 60 -7.57 4.52 1.63
C ALA A 60 -6.37 3.69 1.17
N THR A 61 -6.39 3.17 -0.06
CA THR A 61 -5.30 2.37 -0.63
C THR A 61 -4.65 3.18 -1.74
N GLU A 62 -3.34 3.39 -1.64
CA GLU A 62 -2.55 4.21 -2.56
C GLU A 62 -1.31 3.44 -3.01
N ILE A 63 -0.93 3.62 -4.28
CA ILE A 63 0.34 3.15 -4.84
C ILE A 63 1.09 4.38 -5.29
N ASP A 64 2.29 4.57 -4.75
CA ASP A 64 3.21 5.66 -5.07
C ASP A 64 4.43 5.07 -5.78
N GLU A 65 4.61 5.44 -7.04
CA GLU A 65 5.65 4.88 -7.91
C GLU A 65 6.77 5.90 -8.12
N TYR A 66 7.98 5.51 -7.73
CA TYR A 66 9.19 6.29 -7.99
C TYR A 66 9.81 5.79 -9.29
N VAL A 67 9.89 6.68 -10.28
CA VAL A 67 10.59 6.39 -11.54
C VAL A 67 12.08 6.55 -11.30
N TYR A 68 12.84 5.47 -11.45
CA TYR A 68 14.28 5.61 -11.64
C TYR A 68 14.49 6.17 -13.04
N GLY A 69 14.94 7.43 -13.12
CA GLY A 69 15.11 8.13 -14.39
C GLY A 69 15.97 7.29 -15.33
N PHE A 70 15.48 7.12 -16.56
CA PHE A 70 16.26 6.56 -17.65
C PHE A 70 17.55 7.37 -17.75
N VAL A 71 18.69 6.77 -17.43
CA VAL A 71 19.99 7.37 -17.78
C VAL A 71 20.15 7.03 -19.26
N GLU A 72 19.90 7.98 -20.15
CA GLU A 72 20.41 7.88 -21.51
C GLU A 72 21.94 7.77 -21.37
N GLU A 73 22.46 6.54 -21.47
CA GLU A 73 23.87 6.38 -21.83
C GLU A 73 24.00 7.10 -23.17
N ASN A 74 24.81 8.17 -23.20
CA ASN A 74 25.13 8.87 -24.45
C ASN A 74 25.58 7.80 -25.45
N ILE A 75 24.70 7.46 -26.39
CA ILE A 75 25.08 6.70 -27.57
C ILE A 75 25.88 7.71 -28.38
N ASP A 76 27.20 7.73 -28.17
CA ASP A 76 28.11 8.49 -29.02
C ASP A 76 27.92 7.97 -30.46
N ASP A 77 27.42 8.87 -31.34
CA ASP A 77 27.24 8.66 -32.79
C ASP A 77 28.55 8.33 -33.52
#